data_AF-A0A8H4ICH0-F1
#
_entry.id   AF-A0A8H4ICH0-F1
#
_cell.length_a   1.000
_cell.length_b   1.000
_cell.length_c   1.000
_cell.angle_alpha   90.00
_cell.angle_beta   90.00
_cell.angle_gamma   90.00
#
_symmetry.space_group_name_H-M   'P 1'
#
loop_
_entity.id
_entity.type
_entity.pdbx_description
1 polymer ?
#
loop_
_entity_poly.entity_id
_entity_poly.type
_entity_poly.pdbx_seq_one_letter_code
_entity_poly.pdbx_strand_id
1 'polypeptide(L)'
;MCTPGGSYVKNALSWNDMTFHLPKHISFEETATIPLAALTVVVSLYGRPQFPPPWRPVTTPIPFIVYDAIKLARNSNVHPNIAIAGKDLICTGPPPSKQRSHSDRLPPWNGDHDQGDKGLSRTSWTSYCAPRTRYLINLQSAEGLKQSIAPGGQVDFVLPNDFDVSPAIKSITPVGSVHKKPGFGNHEELGFAFSLYFTRALQNVSLPGHPFEVGPQGLEGVEEVLKDLKAGKARAPKYIFRIADTPGIA
;
A
#
# COMPACT_ATOMS: atom_id res chain seq x y z
N MET A 1 -16.60 7.83 3.65
CA MET A 1 -15.90 8.32 4.85
C MET A 1 -16.58 9.58 5.35
N CYS A 2 -16.84 9.63 6.65
CA CYS A 2 -17.46 10.76 7.36
C CYS A 2 -18.94 11.03 7.01
N THR A 3 -19.65 10.03 6.52
CA THR A 3 -21.10 10.04 6.31
C THR A 3 -21.70 8.77 6.92
N PRO A 4 -23.00 8.75 7.26
CA PRO A 4 -23.70 7.52 7.63
C PRO A 4 -23.52 6.41 6.57
N GLY A 5 -23.60 5.15 6.99
CA GLY A 5 -23.48 3.98 6.09
C GLY A 5 -22.05 3.44 5.92
N GLY A 6 -21.21 3.49 6.97
CA GLY A 6 -19.89 2.85 6.99
C GLY A 6 -19.94 1.33 7.18
N SER A 7 -18.78 0.69 7.30
CA SER A 7 -18.65 -0.78 7.39
C SER A 7 -18.79 -1.38 8.79
N TYR A 8 -18.87 -0.57 9.85
CA TYR A 8 -19.07 -1.04 11.23
C TYR A 8 -20.55 -1.26 11.55
N VAL A 9 -21.20 -2.16 10.81
CA VAL A 9 -22.64 -2.45 10.87
C VAL A 9 -22.90 -3.91 10.49
N LYS A 10 -24.05 -4.47 10.90
CA LYS A 10 -24.46 -5.85 10.54
C LYS A 10 -24.63 -6.06 9.04
N ASN A 11 -25.18 -5.07 8.35
CA ASN A 11 -25.42 -5.10 6.91
C ASN A 11 -25.00 -3.77 6.30
N ALA A 12 -24.22 -3.80 5.22
CA ALA A 12 -23.71 -2.63 4.53
C ALA A 12 -24.03 -2.69 3.04
N LEU A 13 -24.25 -1.53 2.43
CA LEU A 13 -24.31 -1.39 0.98
C LEU A 13 -22.93 -1.02 0.46
N SER A 14 -22.49 -1.69 -0.60
CA SER A 14 -21.24 -1.38 -1.29
C SER A 14 -21.51 -1.11 -2.76
N TRP A 15 -20.67 -0.26 -3.36
CA TRP A 15 -20.64 -0.07 -4.79
C TRP A 15 -20.18 -1.36 -5.45
N ASN A 16 -20.94 -1.85 -6.43
CA ASN A 16 -20.60 -3.06 -7.17
C ASN A 16 -19.14 -3.04 -7.67
N ASP A 17 -18.71 -1.90 -8.20
CA ASP A 17 -17.40 -1.74 -8.83
C ASP A 17 -16.23 -1.69 -7.81
N MET A 18 -16.55 -1.63 -6.52
CA MET A 18 -15.58 -1.65 -5.42
C MET A 18 -15.66 -2.92 -4.59
N THR A 19 -16.27 -3.97 -5.14
CA THR A 19 -16.34 -5.29 -4.54
C THR A 19 -15.56 -6.30 -5.38
N PHE A 20 -15.11 -7.37 -4.73
CA PHE A 20 -14.43 -8.47 -5.40
C PHE A 20 -14.67 -9.76 -4.62
N HIS A 21 -14.54 -10.89 -5.31
CA HIS A 21 -14.82 -12.18 -4.70
C HIS A 21 -13.68 -12.62 -3.79
N LEU A 22 -14.05 -13.06 -2.59
CA LEU A 22 -13.18 -13.76 -1.66
C LEU A 22 -12.86 -15.16 -2.19
N PRO A 23 -11.57 -15.51 -2.41
CA PRO A 23 -11.22 -16.90 -2.73
C PRO A 23 -11.53 -17.84 -1.58
N LYS A 24 -12.10 -19.02 -1.87
CA LYS A 24 -12.60 -19.97 -0.86
C LYS A 24 -11.57 -20.44 0.18
N HIS A 25 -10.28 -20.35 -0.12
CA HIS A 25 -9.19 -20.83 0.73
C HIS A 25 -8.52 -19.71 1.54
N ILE A 26 -9.00 -18.47 1.43
CA ILE A 26 -8.50 -17.31 2.18
C ILE A 26 -9.56 -16.91 3.21
N SER A 27 -9.14 -16.55 4.42
CA SER A 27 -10.06 -16.12 5.46
C SER A 27 -10.68 -14.76 5.13
N PHE A 28 -11.84 -14.49 5.73
CA PHE A 28 -12.48 -13.18 5.61
C PHE A 28 -11.59 -12.08 6.20
N GLU A 29 -10.97 -12.37 7.34
CA GLU A 29 -10.14 -11.43 8.08
C GLU A 29 -8.88 -11.04 7.32
N GLU A 30 -8.21 -12.02 6.69
CA GLU A 30 -7.07 -11.74 5.84
C GLU A 30 -7.47 -10.85 4.66
N THR A 31 -8.58 -11.16 4.00
CA THR A 31 -9.04 -10.38 2.85
C THR A 31 -9.51 -8.99 3.24
N ALA A 32 -10.11 -8.83 4.42
CA ALA A 32 -10.53 -7.53 4.94
C ALA A 32 -9.37 -6.55 5.15
N THR A 33 -8.12 -7.03 5.19
CA THR A 33 -6.93 -6.15 5.24
C THR A 33 -6.60 -5.46 3.91
N ILE A 34 -7.19 -5.90 2.80
CA ILE A 34 -6.78 -5.52 1.44
C ILE A 34 -7.47 -4.25 0.93
N PRO A 35 -8.82 -4.12 0.93
CA PRO A 35 -9.51 -3.15 0.08
C PRO A 35 -8.96 -1.72 0.18
N LEU A 36 -8.98 -1.13 1.37
CA LEU A 36 -8.57 0.27 1.56
C LEU A 36 -7.08 0.48 1.27
N ALA A 37 -6.23 -0.40 1.80
CA ALA A 37 -4.78 -0.27 1.65
C ALA A 37 -4.37 -0.48 0.19
N ALA A 38 -4.81 -1.56 -0.44
CA ALA A 38 -4.48 -1.89 -1.82
C ALA A 38 -5.02 -0.86 -2.81
N LEU A 39 -6.25 -0.36 -2.64
CA LEU A 39 -6.79 0.69 -3.51
C LEU A 39 -6.04 2.02 -3.37
N THR A 40 -5.59 2.35 -2.16
CA THR A 40 -4.72 3.52 -1.94
C THR A 40 -3.42 3.37 -2.77
N VAL A 41 -2.81 2.19 -2.71
CA VAL A 41 -1.61 1.88 -3.51
C VAL A 41 -1.92 1.92 -5.00
N VAL A 42 -3.05 1.39 -5.43
CA VAL A 42 -3.45 1.41 -6.84
C VAL A 42 -3.55 2.84 -7.36
N VAL A 43 -4.20 3.74 -6.64
CA VAL A 43 -4.31 5.15 -7.04
C VAL A 43 -2.93 5.81 -7.09
N SER A 44 -2.09 5.55 -6.08
CA SER A 44 -0.72 6.10 -6.03
C SER A 44 0.11 5.63 -7.22
N LEU A 45 0.16 4.32 -7.47
CA LEU A 45 1.07 3.72 -8.44
C LEU A 45 0.58 3.85 -9.89
N TYR A 46 -0.73 3.76 -10.10
CA TYR A 46 -1.32 3.62 -11.45
C TYR A 46 -2.25 4.77 -11.84
N GLY A 47 -2.75 5.58 -10.89
CA GLY A 47 -3.68 6.68 -11.18
C GLY A 47 -3.03 7.85 -11.91
N ARG A 48 -1.78 8.16 -11.56
CA ARG A 48 -0.91 9.06 -12.33
C ARG A 48 0.27 8.23 -12.81
N PRO A 49 0.20 7.56 -13.98
CA PRO A 49 0.91 6.31 -14.30
C PRO A 49 2.41 6.35 -13.94
N GLN A 50 2.72 6.13 -12.66
CA GLN A 50 4.08 6.14 -12.13
C GLN A 50 4.74 4.82 -12.49
N PHE A 51 3.92 3.76 -12.52
CA PHE A 51 4.22 2.42 -12.97
C PHE A 51 3.17 1.92 -13.95
N PRO A 52 3.54 1.01 -14.88
CA PRO A 52 2.56 0.25 -15.64
C PRO A 52 1.91 -0.81 -14.74
N PRO A 53 0.68 -1.27 -15.08
CA PRO A 53 -0.04 -2.23 -14.26
C PRO A 53 0.60 -3.63 -14.27
N PRO A 54 0.24 -4.52 -13.34
CA PRO A 54 0.86 -5.85 -13.20
C PRO A 54 0.81 -6.74 -14.45
N TRP A 55 -0.19 -6.58 -15.31
CA TRP A 55 -0.32 -7.32 -16.57
C TRP A 55 0.51 -6.72 -17.72
N ARG A 56 1.22 -5.61 -17.48
CA ARG A 56 2.19 -5.01 -18.40
C ARG A 56 3.45 -4.59 -17.61
N PRO A 57 4.25 -5.53 -17.10
CA PRO A 57 5.35 -5.22 -16.20
C PRO A 57 6.40 -4.27 -16.80
N VAL A 58 7.11 -3.52 -15.94
CA VAL A 58 8.22 -2.66 -16.40
C VAL A 58 9.36 -3.48 -16.97
N THR A 59 9.99 -2.95 -18.01
CA THR A 59 11.18 -3.53 -18.65
C THR A 59 12.47 -2.81 -18.26
N THR A 60 12.37 -1.58 -17.77
CA THR A 60 13.49 -0.77 -17.30
C THR A 60 13.40 -0.57 -15.79
N PRO A 61 14.52 -0.55 -15.06
CA PRO A 61 14.51 -0.27 -13.62
C PRO A 61 13.85 1.06 -13.29
N ILE A 62 13.02 1.04 -12.24
CA ILE A 62 12.44 2.25 -11.64
C ILE A 62 12.63 2.12 -10.13
N PRO A 63 13.62 2.82 -9.54
CA PRO A 63 13.84 2.79 -8.10
C PRO A 63 12.59 3.27 -7.35
N PHE A 64 12.12 2.47 -6.39
CA PHE A 64 10.92 2.75 -5.61
C PHE A 64 11.22 2.70 -4.11
N ILE A 65 11.07 3.83 -3.44
CA ILE A 65 11.23 3.97 -1.98
C ILE A 65 9.83 4.02 -1.35
N VAL A 66 9.56 3.15 -0.39
CA VAL A 66 8.20 2.93 0.09
C VAL A 66 8.14 2.59 1.58
N TYR A 67 7.22 3.23 2.30
CA TYR A 67 7.00 2.99 3.73
C TYR A 67 6.12 1.74 3.99
N ASP A 68 5.19 1.45 3.10
CA ASP A 68 4.33 0.26 3.06
C ASP A 68 3.70 0.24 1.65
N ALA A 69 3.52 -0.94 1.01
CA ALA A 69 2.96 -1.15 -0.36
C ALA A 69 3.83 -1.92 -1.39
N ILE A 70 4.81 -2.71 -0.95
CA ILE A 70 5.75 -3.38 -1.87
C ILE A 70 5.08 -4.40 -2.81
N LYS A 71 4.04 -5.09 -2.34
CA LYS A 71 3.41 -6.24 -3.03
C LYS A 71 2.95 -5.91 -4.47
N LEU A 72 2.22 -4.80 -4.66
CA LEU A 72 1.72 -4.41 -5.99
C LEU A 72 2.82 -3.90 -6.91
N ALA A 73 3.81 -3.18 -6.39
CA ALA A 73 4.96 -2.73 -7.18
C ALA A 73 5.76 -3.92 -7.74
N ARG A 74 5.96 -4.98 -6.93
CA ARG A 74 6.59 -6.23 -7.37
C ARG A 74 5.81 -6.94 -8.47
N ASN A 75 4.49 -6.97 -8.36
CA ASN A 75 3.64 -7.57 -9.40
C ASN A 75 3.76 -6.84 -10.75
N SER A 76 4.18 -5.57 -10.74
CA SER A 76 4.50 -4.77 -11.92
C SER A 76 5.99 -4.83 -12.32
N ASN A 77 6.76 -5.76 -11.72
CA ASN A 77 8.20 -5.92 -11.90
C ASN A 77 9.03 -4.68 -11.54
N VAL A 78 8.53 -3.79 -10.67
CA VAL A 78 9.28 -2.60 -10.26
C VAL A 78 10.47 -3.01 -9.41
N HIS A 79 11.66 -2.49 -9.75
CA HIS A 79 12.88 -2.74 -9.02
C HIS A 79 13.92 -1.63 -9.27
N PRO A 80 14.82 -1.38 -8.31
CA PRO A 80 14.83 -1.94 -6.94
C PRO A 80 13.69 -1.37 -6.07
N ASN A 81 13.21 -2.18 -5.10
CA ASN A 81 12.24 -1.74 -4.08
C ASN A 81 12.94 -1.57 -2.73
N ILE A 82 12.73 -0.42 -2.09
CA ILE A 82 13.44 0.00 -0.89
C ILE A 82 12.39 0.31 0.17
N ALA A 83 12.28 -0.59 1.14
CA ALA A 83 11.37 -0.45 2.26
C ALA A 83 11.96 0.49 3.31
N ILE A 84 11.11 1.30 3.95
CA ILE A 84 11.49 2.08 5.13
C ILE A 84 11.02 1.30 6.37
N ALA A 85 11.97 0.89 7.22
CA ALA A 85 11.70 0.16 8.45
C ALA A 85 12.22 0.97 9.64
N GLY A 86 11.33 1.77 10.26
CA GLY A 86 11.72 2.69 11.32
C GLY A 86 12.72 3.74 10.83
N LYS A 87 13.96 3.69 11.33
CA LYS A 87 15.04 4.60 10.90
C LYS A 87 15.85 4.05 9.73
N ASP A 88 15.71 2.77 9.40
CA ASP A 88 16.53 2.05 8.43
C ASP A 88 15.86 1.95 7.06
N LEU A 89 16.69 1.77 6.03
CA LEU A 89 16.27 1.43 4.67
C LEU A 89 16.65 -0.02 4.36
N ILE A 90 15.69 -0.80 3.89
CA ILE A 90 15.89 -2.21 3.56
C ILE A 90 15.64 -2.38 2.06
N CYS A 91 16.67 -2.77 1.31
CA CYS A 91 16.48 -3.16 -0.09
C CYS A 91 15.81 -4.52 -0.12
N THR A 92 14.60 -4.63 -0.65
CA THR A 92 13.84 -5.89 -0.64
C THR A 92 13.92 -6.63 -1.97
N GLY A 93 14.50 -6.01 -3.01
CA GLY A 93 14.74 -6.64 -4.31
C GLY A 93 16.22 -6.96 -4.56
N PRO A 94 16.55 -7.63 -5.68
CA PRO A 94 17.94 -7.83 -6.07
C PRO A 94 18.65 -6.47 -6.16
N PRO A 95 19.89 -6.35 -5.64
CA PRO A 95 20.63 -5.11 -5.69
C PRO A 95 20.84 -4.69 -7.15
N PRO A 96 21.02 -3.38 -7.42
CA PRO A 96 21.16 -2.84 -8.77
C PRO A 96 22.22 -3.51 -9.64
N SER A 97 23.25 -4.13 -9.04
CA SER A 97 24.33 -4.86 -9.69
C SER A 97 23.95 -6.26 -10.23
N LYS A 98 22.75 -6.76 -9.90
CA LYS A 98 22.23 -8.07 -10.34
C LYS A 98 20.85 -7.88 -10.99
N GLN A 99 20.80 -7.14 -12.10
CA GLN A 99 19.57 -7.00 -12.90
C GLN A 99 19.09 -8.39 -13.34
N ARG A 100 17.83 -8.71 -13.01
CA ARG A 100 17.18 -9.95 -13.42
C ARG A 100 16.61 -9.82 -14.84
N SER A 101 16.42 -10.95 -15.49
CA SER A 101 15.83 -11.03 -16.82
C SER A 101 14.31 -10.84 -16.77
N HIS A 102 13.70 -10.51 -17.92
CA HIS A 102 12.27 -10.23 -18.08
C HIS A 102 11.34 -11.38 -17.60
N SER A 103 11.83 -12.63 -17.53
CA SER A 103 11.04 -13.79 -17.09
C SER A 103 10.97 -13.97 -15.57
N ASP A 104 11.81 -13.27 -14.82
CA ASP A 104 12.04 -13.57 -13.40
C ASP A 104 11.05 -12.81 -12.52
N ARG A 105 9.82 -13.32 -12.40
CA ARG A 105 8.86 -12.79 -11.42
C ARG A 105 9.46 -12.87 -10.01
N LEU A 106 9.35 -11.77 -9.27
CA LEU A 106 9.74 -11.78 -7.85
C LEU A 106 8.78 -12.69 -7.08
N PRO A 107 9.30 -13.46 -6.10
CA PRO A 107 8.43 -14.20 -5.19
C PRO A 107 7.52 -13.23 -4.41
N PRO A 108 6.32 -13.68 -3.99
CA PRO A 108 5.43 -12.90 -3.15
C PRO A 108 6.13 -12.33 -1.91
N TRP A 109 5.83 -11.09 -1.57
CA TRP A 109 6.33 -10.45 -0.35
C TRP A 109 5.40 -10.74 0.82
N ASN A 110 5.88 -11.47 1.83
CA ASN A 110 5.08 -11.91 2.99
C ASN A 110 5.23 -11.01 4.22
N GLY A 111 5.83 -9.82 4.10
CA GLY A 111 5.94 -8.87 5.21
C GLY A 111 7.12 -9.16 6.16
N ASP A 112 7.48 -10.42 6.32
CA ASP A 112 8.63 -10.87 7.11
C ASP A 112 9.68 -11.51 6.19
N HIS A 113 10.92 -11.03 6.29
CA HIS A 113 12.12 -11.65 5.72
C HIS A 113 12.19 -11.83 4.18
N ASP A 114 12.43 -10.78 3.38
CA ASP A 114 13.48 -11.01 2.36
C ASP A 114 14.84 -10.77 2.99
N GLN A 115 15.78 -11.58 2.51
CA GLN A 115 17.22 -11.43 2.58
C GLN A 115 17.69 -10.15 1.86
N GLY A 116 17.07 -9.02 2.18
CA GLY A 116 17.56 -7.72 1.80
C GLY A 116 18.86 -7.43 2.52
N ASP A 117 19.81 -6.80 1.83
CA ASP A 117 21.03 -6.30 2.47
C ASP A 117 20.64 -5.29 3.56
N LYS A 118 20.67 -5.74 4.82
CA LYS A 118 20.51 -4.89 6.00
C LYS A 118 21.80 -4.09 6.15
N GLY A 119 21.70 -2.76 6.19
CA GLY A 119 22.86 -1.90 6.51
C GLY A 119 23.26 -0.88 5.44
N LEU A 120 22.44 -0.62 4.42
CA LEU A 120 22.69 0.48 3.49
C LEU A 120 22.37 1.82 4.18
N SER A 121 23.40 2.60 4.48
CA SER A 121 23.24 3.94 5.07
C SER A 121 22.48 4.88 4.11
N ARG A 122 21.71 5.84 4.64
CA ARG A 122 20.99 6.86 3.84
C ARG A 122 21.88 7.58 2.82
N THR A 123 23.17 7.73 3.12
CA THR A 123 24.18 8.37 2.25
C THR A 123 24.65 7.48 1.11
N SER A 124 24.53 6.16 1.19
CA SER A 124 24.88 5.24 0.10
C SER A 124 23.81 5.17 -1.01
N TRP A 125 22.60 5.67 -0.74
CA TRP A 125 21.44 5.62 -1.65
C TRP A 125 21.36 6.77 -2.64
N THR A 126 21.98 7.92 -2.35
CA THR A 126 21.93 9.10 -3.24
C THR A 126 22.49 8.83 -4.63
N SER A 127 23.39 7.85 -4.78
CA SER A 127 23.92 7.41 -6.08
C SER A 127 22.91 6.64 -6.95
N TYR A 128 21.86 6.08 -6.36
CA TYR A 128 20.79 5.35 -7.05
C TYR A 128 19.52 6.18 -7.26
N CYS A 129 19.40 7.30 -6.54
CA CYS A 129 18.35 8.30 -6.64
C CYS A 129 18.47 9.08 -7.96
N ALA A 130 18.05 8.48 -9.07
CA ALA A 130 17.94 9.15 -10.38
C ALA A 130 16.63 9.97 -10.48
N PRO A 131 16.50 10.88 -11.46
CA PRO A 131 15.26 11.65 -11.69
C PRO A 131 13.99 10.79 -11.92
N ARG A 132 14.14 9.49 -12.18
CA ARG A 132 13.02 8.54 -12.31
C ARG A 132 12.58 7.88 -11.01
N THR A 133 13.23 8.19 -9.87
CA THR A 133 12.89 7.58 -8.59
C THR A 133 11.46 7.93 -8.17
N ARG A 134 10.75 6.94 -7.64
CA ARG A 134 9.40 7.07 -7.09
C ARG A 134 9.44 6.89 -5.59
N TYR A 135 8.63 7.67 -4.87
CA TYR A 135 8.54 7.61 -3.42
C TYR A 135 7.06 7.53 -3.03
N LEU A 136 6.69 6.52 -2.24
CA LEU A 136 5.40 6.45 -1.55
C LEU A 136 5.67 6.38 -0.05
N ILE A 137 5.66 7.56 0.58
CA ILE A 137 6.19 7.72 1.94
C ILE A 137 5.25 8.55 2.81
N ASN A 138 5.32 8.32 4.13
CA ASN A 138 4.65 9.18 5.09
C ASN A 138 5.52 10.41 5.42
N LEU A 139 4.94 11.38 6.14
CA LEU A 139 5.62 12.64 6.47
C LEU A 139 6.91 12.43 7.26
N GLN A 140 6.89 11.57 8.29
CA GLN A 140 8.05 11.26 9.11
C GLN A 140 9.21 10.66 8.28
N SER A 141 8.88 9.81 7.31
CA SER A 141 9.86 9.23 6.39
C SER A 141 10.45 10.28 5.46
N ALA A 142 9.62 11.21 4.96
CA ALA A 142 10.07 12.31 4.11
C ALA A 142 11.02 13.26 4.84
N GLU A 143 10.76 13.58 6.11
CA GLU A 143 11.67 14.36 6.95
C GLU A 143 13.03 13.70 7.07
N GLY A 144 13.05 12.39 7.34
CA GLY A 144 14.28 11.62 7.42
C GLY A 144 15.04 11.48 6.09
N LEU A 145 14.33 11.54 4.97
CA LEU A 145 14.89 11.38 3.62
C LEU A 145 15.12 12.69 2.89
N LYS A 146 14.83 13.86 3.48
CA LYS A 146 14.82 15.15 2.78
C LYS A 146 16.06 15.41 1.93
N GLN A 147 17.24 15.09 2.47
CA GLN A 147 18.54 15.29 1.78
C GLN A 147 18.85 14.21 0.72
N SER A 148 18.09 13.12 0.70
CA SER A 148 18.26 11.96 -0.19
C SER A 148 17.18 11.88 -1.27
N ILE A 149 16.19 12.77 -1.26
CA ILE A 149 15.17 12.85 -2.31
C ILE A 149 15.84 13.34 -3.61
N ALA A 150 15.69 12.56 -4.67
CA ALA A 150 16.26 12.85 -5.98
C ALA A 150 15.63 14.10 -6.59
N PRO A 151 16.42 15.05 -7.13
CA PRO A 151 15.91 16.06 -8.04
C PRO A 151 15.09 15.45 -9.18
N GLY A 152 13.90 15.98 -9.45
CA GLY A 152 12.96 15.45 -10.45
C GLY A 152 12.26 14.13 -10.07
N GLY A 153 12.57 13.53 -8.92
CA GLY A 153 11.85 12.36 -8.40
C GLY A 153 10.37 12.65 -8.15
N GLN A 154 9.53 11.62 -8.14
CA GLN A 154 8.10 11.78 -7.82
C GLN A 154 7.83 11.32 -6.39
N VAL A 155 7.47 12.26 -5.53
CA VAL A 155 7.16 12.01 -4.13
C VAL A 155 5.65 12.06 -3.94
N ASP A 156 5.07 10.92 -3.62
CA ASP A 156 3.64 10.78 -3.36
C ASP A 156 3.36 10.55 -1.88
N PHE A 157 2.39 11.29 -1.36
CA PHE A 157 1.91 11.19 0.01
C PHE A 157 0.46 10.71 0.02
N VAL A 158 0.13 9.80 0.95
CA VAL A 158 -1.27 9.37 1.12
C VAL A 158 -2.13 10.49 1.71
N LEU A 159 -1.56 11.30 2.61
CA LEU A 159 -2.26 12.38 3.30
C LEU A 159 -1.72 13.76 2.89
N PRO A 160 -2.59 14.78 2.77
CA PRO A 160 -2.17 16.17 2.57
C PRO A 160 -1.18 16.64 3.63
N ASN A 161 -0.21 17.44 3.21
CA ASN A 161 0.82 18.03 4.06
C ASN A 161 1.50 19.19 3.34
N ASP A 162 2.28 20.00 4.06
CA ASP A 162 3.02 21.15 3.53
C ASP A 162 4.52 20.88 3.33
N PHE A 163 4.95 19.61 3.38
CA PHE A 163 6.35 19.25 3.22
C PHE A 163 6.87 19.64 1.83
N ASP A 164 7.97 20.41 1.81
CA ASP A 164 8.65 20.80 0.58
C ASP A 164 9.60 19.69 0.11
N VAL A 165 9.37 19.23 -1.12
CA VAL A 165 10.17 18.20 -1.78
C VAL A 165 11.05 18.77 -2.90
N SER A 166 11.04 20.08 -3.14
CA SER A 166 11.81 20.72 -4.21
C SER A 166 13.30 20.32 -4.14
N PRO A 167 13.96 19.98 -5.27
CA PRO A 167 13.49 20.08 -6.67
C PRO A 167 12.78 18.81 -7.21
N ALA A 168 12.22 17.98 -6.35
CA ALA A 168 11.35 16.86 -6.74
C ALA A 168 9.90 17.33 -6.98
N ILE A 169 9.08 16.43 -7.50
CA ILE A 169 7.67 16.68 -7.83
C ILE A 169 6.80 16.06 -6.74
N LYS A 170 5.97 16.90 -6.10
CA LYS A 170 5.04 16.47 -5.06
C LYS A 170 3.72 15.99 -5.65
N SER A 171 3.15 14.96 -5.05
CA SER A 171 1.80 14.47 -5.32
C SER A 171 1.12 13.96 -4.04
N ILE A 172 -0.22 13.94 -4.06
CA ILE A 172 -1.05 13.42 -2.97
C ILE A 172 -2.02 12.39 -3.54
N THR A 173 -2.18 11.23 -2.91
CA THR A 173 -3.06 10.14 -3.35
C THR A 173 -4.43 10.20 -2.68
N PRO A 174 -5.47 10.69 -3.39
CA PRO A 174 -6.83 10.64 -2.87
C PRO A 174 -7.50 9.30 -3.22
N VAL A 175 -7.49 8.32 -2.30
CA VAL A 175 -8.23 7.06 -2.55
C VAL A 175 -9.72 7.31 -2.81
N GLY A 176 -10.29 8.42 -2.33
CA GLY A 176 -11.66 8.87 -2.66
C GLY A 176 -11.97 8.96 -4.16
N SER A 177 -10.95 9.07 -5.02
CA SER A 177 -11.06 9.13 -6.49
C SER A 177 -11.60 7.86 -7.14
N VAL A 178 -11.49 6.68 -6.49
CA VAL A 178 -12.11 5.44 -7.00
C VAL A 178 -13.62 5.37 -6.73
N HIS A 179 -14.16 6.33 -5.97
CA HIS A 179 -15.57 6.37 -5.57
C HIS A 179 -16.36 7.50 -6.24
N LYS A 180 -15.87 8.07 -7.35
CA LYS A 180 -16.46 9.25 -8.03
C LYS A 180 -16.75 10.43 -7.09
N LYS A 181 -16.00 10.57 -5.99
CA LYS A 181 -16.27 11.62 -5.01
C LYS A 181 -15.94 13.00 -5.60
N PRO A 182 -16.84 13.99 -5.48
CA PRO A 182 -16.55 15.37 -5.89
C PRO A 182 -15.29 15.90 -5.20
N GLY A 183 -14.49 16.68 -5.94
CA GLY A 183 -13.24 17.26 -5.43
C GLY A 183 -12.01 16.35 -5.53
N PHE A 184 -12.15 15.14 -6.08
CA PHE A 184 -11.03 14.25 -6.38
C PHE A 184 -10.93 13.99 -7.89
N GLY A 185 -9.77 13.51 -8.34
CA GLY A 185 -9.63 12.96 -9.70
C GLY A 185 -10.58 11.77 -9.92
N ASN A 186 -10.71 11.32 -11.17
CA ASN A 186 -11.54 10.14 -11.49
C ASN A 186 -10.64 8.92 -11.75
N HIS A 187 -10.67 7.95 -10.83
CA HIS A 187 -9.99 6.67 -10.96
C HIS A 187 -10.96 5.49 -10.78
N GLU A 188 -12.24 5.67 -11.09
CA GLU A 188 -13.24 4.62 -10.90
C GLU A 188 -12.91 3.34 -11.69
N GLU A 189 -12.71 3.45 -13.01
CA GLU A 189 -12.38 2.31 -13.87
C GLU A 189 -11.08 1.62 -13.44
N LEU A 190 -10.12 2.39 -12.95
CA LEU A 190 -8.89 1.86 -12.36
C LEU A 190 -9.19 1.06 -11.10
N GLY A 191 -10.00 1.62 -10.20
CA GLY A 191 -10.45 0.96 -8.98
C GLY A 191 -11.21 -0.33 -9.29
N PHE A 192 -12.12 -0.30 -10.26
CA PHE A 192 -12.88 -1.46 -10.72
C PHE A 192 -11.98 -2.57 -11.28
N ALA A 193 -11.11 -2.23 -12.22
CA ALA A 193 -10.19 -3.19 -12.81
C ALA A 193 -9.29 -3.85 -11.75
N PHE A 194 -8.81 -3.07 -10.78
CA PHE A 194 -8.00 -3.61 -9.69
C PHE A 194 -8.79 -4.39 -8.64
N SER A 195 -10.04 -4.03 -8.36
CA SER A 195 -10.94 -4.84 -7.50
C SER A 195 -11.04 -6.25 -8.07
N LEU A 196 -11.32 -6.39 -9.37
CA LEU A 196 -11.35 -7.71 -10.03
C LEU A 196 -9.98 -8.40 -9.99
N TYR A 197 -8.91 -7.65 -10.21
CA TYR A 197 -7.54 -8.18 -10.13
C TYR A 197 -7.20 -8.72 -8.74
N PHE A 198 -7.70 -8.13 -7.65
CA PHE A 198 -7.39 -8.58 -6.29
C PHE A 198 -7.83 -10.03 -6.03
N THR A 199 -8.99 -10.46 -6.54
CA THR A 199 -9.40 -11.87 -6.46
C THR A 199 -8.35 -12.79 -7.09
N ARG A 200 -7.88 -12.46 -8.29
CA ARG A 200 -6.84 -13.24 -8.98
C ARG A 200 -5.50 -13.17 -8.25
N ALA A 201 -5.14 -11.99 -7.74
CA ALA A 201 -3.87 -11.77 -7.05
C ALA A 201 -3.79 -12.55 -5.74
N LEU A 202 -4.91 -12.62 -5.00
CA LEU A 202 -5.11 -13.47 -3.83
C LEU A 202 -5.03 -14.97 -4.18
N GLN A 203 -5.76 -15.42 -5.19
CA GLN A 203 -5.76 -16.82 -5.63
C GLN A 203 -4.36 -17.35 -5.97
N ASN A 204 -3.53 -16.49 -6.57
CA ASN A 204 -2.18 -16.84 -6.96
C ASN A 204 -1.13 -16.42 -5.91
N VAL A 205 -1.56 -16.00 -4.72
CA VAL A 205 -0.71 -15.59 -3.59
C VAL A 205 0.26 -14.45 -3.93
N SER A 206 -0.01 -13.69 -4.99
CA SER A 206 0.80 -12.53 -5.41
C SER A 206 0.44 -11.23 -4.67
N LEU A 207 -0.69 -11.22 -3.95
CA LEU A 207 -1.10 -10.15 -3.05
C LEU A 207 -1.71 -10.79 -1.79
N PRO A 208 -0.90 -11.41 -0.92
CA PRO A 208 -1.41 -11.96 0.33
C PRO A 208 -1.94 -10.83 1.23
N GLY A 209 -2.80 -11.14 2.19
CA GLY A 209 -3.26 -10.15 3.17
C GLY A 209 -2.11 -9.55 3.98
N HIS A 210 -2.36 -8.43 4.64
CA HIS A 210 -1.43 -7.88 5.62
C HIS A 210 -1.59 -8.63 6.95
N PRO A 211 -0.53 -8.74 7.78
CA PRO A 211 -0.69 -9.25 9.13
C PRO A 211 -1.78 -8.47 9.88
N PHE A 212 -2.57 -9.16 10.68
CA PHE A 212 -3.71 -8.57 11.38
C PHE A 212 -3.93 -9.21 12.74
N GLU A 213 -4.68 -8.48 13.57
CA GLU A 213 -5.21 -8.94 14.85
C GLU A 213 -6.73 -8.84 14.82
N VAL A 214 -7.41 -9.84 15.37
CA VAL A 214 -8.86 -9.79 15.55
C VAL A 214 -9.16 -9.05 16.85
N GLY A 215 -9.84 -7.91 16.74
CA GLY A 215 -10.23 -7.09 17.88
C GLY A 215 -11.33 -7.76 18.73
N PRO A 216 -11.40 -7.45 20.03
CA PRO A 216 -12.37 -8.06 20.94
C PRO A 216 -13.79 -7.52 20.71
N GLN A 217 -14.79 -8.28 21.15
CA GLN A 217 -16.20 -7.83 21.30
C GLN A 217 -16.88 -7.33 20.01
N GLY A 218 -16.39 -7.72 18.84
CA GLY A 218 -16.99 -7.35 17.56
C GLY A 218 -17.19 -5.84 17.39
N LEU A 219 -18.42 -5.40 17.12
CA LEU A 219 -18.75 -3.99 16.93
C LEU A 219 -18.57 -3.15 18.21
N GLU A 220 -18.75 -3.72 19.39
CA GLU A 220 -18.62 -3.00 20.67
C GLU A 220 -17.16 -2.66 21.00
N GLY A 221 -16.20 -3.47 20.53
CA GLY A 221 -14.77 -3.20 20.74
C GLY A 221 -14.16 -2.18 19.78
N VAL A 222 -14.88 -1.76 18.73
CA VAL A 222 -14.35 -0.86 17.69
C VAL A 222 -13.94 0.50 18.27
N GLU A 223 -14.75 1.08 19.16
CA GLU A 223 -14.50 2.42 19.69
C GLU A 223 -13.17 2.50 20.46
N GLU A 224 -12.91 1.52 21.33
CA GLU A 224 -11.71 1.48 22.15
C GLU A 224 -10.45 1.36 21.28
N VAL A 225 -10.45 0.44 20.32
CA VAL A 225 -9.31 0.27 19.41
C VAL A 225 -9.08 1.51 18.56
N LEU A 226 -10.12 2.22 18.11
CA LEU A 226 -9.97 3.48 17.39
C LEU A 226 -9.37 4.59 18.29
N LYS A 227 -9.73 4.63 19.58
CA LYS A 227 -9.11 5.55 20.54
C LYS A 227 -7.63 5.22 20.74
N ASP A 228 -7.27 3.94 20.85
CA ASP A 228 -5.89 3.50 21.00
C ASP A 228 -5.05 3.73 19.75
N LEU A 229 -5.60 3.51 18.56
CA LEU A 229 -4.97 3.88 17.29
C LEU A 229 -4.70 5.38 17.23
N LYS A 230 -5.68 6.21 17.60
CA LYS A 230 -5.52 7.67 17.65
C LYS A 230 -4.47 8.10 18.68
N ALA A 231 -4.37 7.40 19.80
CA ALA A 231 -3.38 7.64 20.85
C ALA A 231 -1.99 7.04 20.53
N GLY A 232 -1.83 6.34 19.42
CA GLY A 232 -0.58 5.66 19.05
C GLY A 232 -0.22 4.47 19.96
N LYS A 233 -1.19 3.93 20.70
CA LYS A 233 -1.00 2.78 21.62
C LYS A 233 -1.15 1.45 20.91
N ALA A 234 -1.98 1.40 19.87
CA ALA A 234 -2.25 0.19 19.13
C ALA A 234 -1.06 -0.17 18.22
N ARG A 235 -0.66 -1.45 18.22
CA ARG A 235 0.58 -1.94 17.57
C ARG A 235 0.34 -3.02 16.51
N ALA A 236 -0.88 -3.53 16.37
CA ALA A 236 -1.17 -4.51 15.32
C ALA A 236 -1.06 -3.85 13.94
N PRO A 237 -0.56 -4.55 12.90
CA PRO A 237 -0.42 -3.96 11.57
C PRO A 237 -1.78 -3.63 10.93
N LYS A 238 -2.82 -4.41 11.24
CA LYS A 238 -4.24 -4.15 10.95
C LYS A 238 -5.11 -4.73 12.06
N TYR A 239 -6.21 -4.04 12.41
CA TYR A 239 -7.25 -4.59 13.27
C TYR A 239 -8.47 -4.98 12.45
N ILE A 240 -9.01 -6.16 12.72
CA ILE A 240 -10.20 -6.70 12.06
C ILE A 240 -11.22 -7.07 13.14
N PHE A 241 -12.49 -6.76 12.92
CA PHE A 241 -13.56 -7.08 13.86
C PHE A 241 -14.53 -8.06 13.23
N ARG A 242 -14.78 -9.17 13.92
CA ARG A 242 -15.85 -10.09 13.55
C ARG A 242 -17.16 -9.54 14.07
N ILE A 243 -18.09 -9.24 13.18
CA ILE A 243 -19.42 -8.77 13.58
C ILE A 243 -20.13 -9.83 14.45
N ALA A 244 -19.93 -11.11 14.16
CA ALA A 244 -20.48 -12.22 14.93
C ALA A 244 -20.00 -12.28 16.39
N ASP A 245 -18.86 -11.66 16.71
CA ASP A 245 -18.32 -11.64 18.08
C ASP A 245 -18.93 -10.52 18.93
N THR A 246 -19.88 -9.75 18.38
CA THR A 246 -20.55 -8.67 19.11
C THR A 246 -21.57 -9.27 20.07
N PRO A 247 -21.55 -8.91 21.37
CA PRO A 247 -22.55 -9.36 22.32
C PRO A 247 -23.99 -9.14 21.85
N GLY A 248 -24.84 -10.16 21.98
CA GLY A 248 -26.25 -10.09 21.60
C GLY A 248 -26.52 -10.12 20.08
N ILE A 249 -25.50 -10.32 19.25
CA ILE A 249 -25.67 -10.70 17.83
C ILE A 249 -25.65 -12.22 17.75
N ALA A 250 -26.73 -12.82 17.23
CA ALA A 250 -26.80 -14.25 16.88
C ALA A 250 -26.38 -14.47 15.42
#